data_AF-A0A0Q9XT95-F1
#
_entry.id   AF-A0A0Q9XT95-F1
#
_cell.length_a   1.000
_cell.length_b   1.000
_cell.length_c   1.000
_cell.angle_alpha   90.00
_cell.angle_beta   90.00
_cell.angle_gamma   90.00
#
_symmetry.space_group_name_H-M   'P 1'
#
loop_
_entity.id
_entity.type
_entity.pdbx_description
1 polymer ?
#
loop_
_entity_poly.entity_id
_entity_poly.type
_entity_poly.pdbx_seq_one_letter_code
_entity_poly.pdbx_strand_id
1 'polypeptide(L)' 'MAKAIEELFIEEYQYELEEGTNLDPKWLYIYRSHGIAGLVIRWIEDGFTPSPYYMSEQIIKLMLTTTEVFRVKN' A
#
# COMPACT_ATOMS: atom_id res chain seq x y z
N MET A 1 14.99 7.41 -5.57
CA MET A 1 13.84 6.61 -6.02
C MET A 1 12.79 6.48 -4.93
N ALA A 2 13.11 5.92 -3.75
CA ALA A 2 12.20 5.84 -2.59
C ALA A 2 11.42 7.13 -2.30
N LYS A 3 12.13 8.26 -2.13
CA LYS A 3 11.53 9.56 -1.84
C LYS A 3 10.59 10.11 -2.93
N ALA A 4 10.89 9.85 -4.21
CA ALA A 4 10.05 10.30 -5.31
C ALA A 4 8.73 9.53 -5.39
N ILE A 5 8.76 8.23 -5.05
CA ILE A 5 7.55 7.40 -4.95
C ILE A 5 6.68 7.89 -3.79
N GLU A 6 7.29 8.24 -2.66
CA GLU A 6 6.58 8.81 -1.50
C GLU A 6 5.92 10.15 -1.86
N GLU A 7 6.63 11.04 -2.56
CA GLU A 7 6.11 12.35 -2.98
C GLU A 7 4.91 12.20 -3.91
N LEU A 8 5.01 11.38 -4.96
CA LEU A 8 3.88 11.06 -5.85
C LEU A 8 2.69 10.47 -5.08
N PHE A 9 2.98 9.60 -4.11
CA PHE A 9 1.95 8.95 -3.33
C PHE A 9 1.19 9.95 -2.44
N ILE A 10 1.89 10.91 -1.85
CA ILE A 10 1.29 11.96 -1.00
C ILE A 10 0.52 12.98 -1.84
N GLU A 11 0.96 13.25 -3.07
CA GLU A 11 0.27 14.17 -3.99
C GLU A 11 -1.06 13.59 -4.49
N GLU A 12 -1.11 12.27 -4.74
CA GLU A 12 -2.25 11.61 -5.38
C GLU A 12 -3.29 11.05 -4.40
N TYR A 13 -2.88 10.75 -3.16
CA TYR A 13 -3.73 10.00 -2.22
C TYR A 13 -3.85 10.67 -0.86
N GLN A 14 -5.06 10.57 -0.29
CA GLN A 14 -5.35 10.98 1.08
C GLN A 14 -6.05 9.84 1.82
N TYR A 15 -5.60 9.55 3.04
CA TYR A 15 -6.28 8.64 3.96
C TYR A 15 -7.12 9.39 4.96
N GLU A 16 -8.33 8.88 5.17
CA GLU A 16 -9.18 9.20 6.30
C GLU A 16 -9.06 8.06 7.31
N LEU A 17 -8.68 8.40 8.55
CA LEU A 17 -8.54 7.43 9.63
C LEU A 17 -9.75 7.51 10.55
N GLU A 18 -10.14 6.37 11.11
CA GLU A 18 -11.22 6.31 12.10
C GLU A 18 -10.92 7.17 13.32
N GLU A 19 -11.96 7.78 13.89
CA GLU A 19 -11.82 8.61 15.09
C GLU A 19 -11.22 7.80 16.24
N GLY A 20 -10.21 8.37 16.91
CA GLY A 20 -9.46 7.69 17.97
C GLY A 20 -8.30 6.82 17.50
N THR A 21 -8.04 6.72 16.18
CA THR A 21 -6.84 6.07 15.65
C THR A 21 -5.58 6.81 16.13
N ASN A 22 -4.75 6.15 16.94
CA ASN A 22 -3.44 6.67 17.36
C ASN A 22 -2.34 6.18 16.41
N LEU A 23 -2.28 6.76 15.23
CA LEU A 23 -1.27 6.47 14.20
C LEU A 23 -0.84 7.77 13.53
N ASP A 24 0.47 7.97 13.39
CA ASP A 24 0.99 9.08 12.59
C ASP A 24 0.81 8.77 11.09
N PRO A 25 0.00 9.56 10.36
CA PRO A 25 -0.27 9.31 8.95
C PRO A 25 1.00 9.25 8.11
N LYS A 26 2.05 10.01 8.45
CA LYS A 26 3.32 10.01 7.71
C LYS A 26 3.88 8.61 7.53
N TRP A 27 3.92 7.83 8.60
CA TRP A 27 4.45 6.46 8.54
C TRP A 27 3.52 5.52 7.77
N LEU A 28 2.21 5.77 7.79
CA LEU A 28 1.24 5.03 6.99
C LEU A 28 1.45 5.26 5.48
N TYR A 29 1.62 6.52 5.06
CA TYR A 29 1.90 6.86 3.66
C TYR A 29 3.23 6.23 3.19
N ILE A 30 4.29 6.33 3.99
CA ILE A 30 5.58 5.70 3.68
C ILE A 30 5.42 4.18 3.57
N TYR A 31 4.80 3.53 4.55
CA TYR A 31 4.60 2.08 4.54
C TYR A 31 3.84 1.60 3.30
N ARG A 32 2.71 2.24 2.97
CA ARG A 32 1.86 1.83 1.85
C ARG A 32 2.49 2.12 0.48
N SER A 33 3.14 3.28 0.31
CA SER A 33 3.83 3.61 -0.93
C SER A 33 4.95 2.63 -1.26
N HIS A 34 5.78 2.27 -0.27
CA HIS A 34 6.81 1.24 -0.43
C HIS A 34 6.23 -0.15 -0.66
N GLY A 35 5.14 -0.51 0.03
CA GLY A 35 4.43 -1.77 -0.18
C GLY A 35 3.95 -1.94 -1.62
N ILE A 36 3.32 -0.91 -2.20
CA ILE A 36 2.87 -0.93 -3.61
C ILE A 36 4.07 -1.01 -4.55
N ALA A 37 5.11 -0.19 -4.34
CA ALA A 37 6.30 -0.23 -5.19
C ALA A 37 6.94 -1.62 -5.20
N GLY A 38 7.07 -2.26 -4.03
CA GLY A 38 7.56 -3.62 -3.91
C GLY A 38 6.66 -4.64 -4.63
N LEU A 39 5.34 -4.50 -4.51
CA LEU A 39 4.38 -5.37 -5.20
C LEU A 39 4.50 -5.24 -6.74
N VAL A 40 4.61 -4.02 -7.26
CA VAL A 40 4.77 -3.77 -8.70
C VAL A 40 6.09 -4.35 -9.20
N ILE A 41 7.19 -4.17 -8.46
CA ILE A 41 8.49 -4.77 -8.80
C ILE A 41 8.38 -6.30 -8.84
N ARG A 42 7.79 -6.93 -7.82
CA ARG A 42 7.61 -8.39 -7.80
C ARG A 42 6.74 -8.87 -8.97
N TRP A 43 5.69 -8.13 -9.30
CA TRP A 43 4.83 -8.45 -10.44
C TRP A 43 5.56 -8.36 -11.79
N ILE A 44 6.48 -7.39 -11.94
CA ILE A 44 7.40 -7.30 -13.09
C ILE A 44 8.33 -8.52 -13.11
N GLU A 45 8.94 -8.87 -11.97
CA GLU A 45 9.85 -10.01 -11.85
C GLU A 45 9.15 -11.36 -12.13
N ASP A 46 7.86 -11.46 -11.82
CA ASP A 46 6.99 -12.59 -12.17
C ASP A 46 6.49 -12.55 -13.64
N GLY A 47 7.05 -11.67 -14.47
CA GLY A 47 6.73 -11.59 -15.90
C GLY A 47 5.31 -11.10 -16.18
N PHE A 48 4.74 -10.28 -15.29
CA PHE A 48 3.34 -9.82 -15.36
C PHE A 48 2.32 -10.97 -15.42
N THR A 49 2.57 -12.06 -14.68
CA THR A 49 1.73 -13.27 -14.76
C THR A 49 0.23 -12.99 -14.51
N PRO A 50 -0.20 -12.32 -13.42
CA PRO A 50 -1.57 -11.81 -13.33
C PRO A 50 -1.80 -10.65 -14.31
N SER A 51 -3.02 -10.52 -14.84
CA SER A 51 -3.35 -9.42 -15.76
C SER A 51 -3.25 -8.04 -15.08
N PRO A 52 -2.96 -6.97 -15.84
CA PRO A 52 -2.93 -5.62 -15.29
C PRO A 52 -4.24 -5.19 -14.62
N TYR A 53 -5.37 -5.59 -15.19
CA TYR A 53 -6.68 -5.33 -14.59
C TYR A 53 -6.78 -5.99 -13.21
N TYR A 54 -6.44 -7.28 -13.11
CA TYR A 54 -6.47 -7.98 -11.83
C TYR A 54 -5.54 -7.31 -10.81
N MET A 55 -4.30 -6.99 -11.20
CA MET A 55 -3.33 -6.39 -10.27
C MET A 55 -3.76 -5.00 -9.79
N SER A 56 -4.36 -4.18 -10.67
CA SER A 56 -4.93 -2.89 -10.26
C SER A 56 -6.03 -3.04 -9.21
N GLU A 57 -6.92 -4.03 -9.35
CA GLU A 57 -7.93 -4.31 -8.35
C GLU A 57 -7.33 -4.79 -7.03
N GLN A 58 -6.29 -5.64 -7.08
CA GLN A 58 -5.62 -6.10 -5.87
C GLN A 58 -4.92 -4.95 -5.14
N ILE A 59 -4.25 -4.05 -5.86
CA ILE A 59 -3.63 -2.86 -5.27
C ILE A 59 -4.69 -2.04 -4.54
N ILE A 60 -5.81 -1.69 -5.17
CA ILE A 60 -6.87 -0.92 -4.52
C ILE A 60 -7.39 -1.64 -3.27
N LYS A 61 -7.62 -2.96 -3.35
CA LYS A 61 -8.06 -3.75 -2.20
C LYS A 61 -7.06 -3.69 -1.04
N LEU A 62 -5.76 -3.81 -1.30
CA LEU A 62 -4.71 -3.71 -0.27
C LEU A 62 -4.72 -2.33 0.40
N MET A 63 -5.03 -1.28 -0.34
CA MET A 63 -5.08 0.10 0.17
C MET A 63 -6.29 0.37 1.05
N LEU A 64 -7.39 -0.34 0.82
CA LEU A 64 -8.63 -0.18 1.59
C LEU A 64 -8.76 -1.20 2.71
N THR A 65 -8.03 -2.31 2.67
CA THR A 65 -8.14 -3.37 3.67
C THR A 65 -7.61 -2.88 5.03
N THR A 66 -8.47 -2.90 6.04
CA THR A 66 -8.12 -2.78 7.45
C THR A 66 -8.08 -4.19 8.06
N THR A 67 -7.16 -4.43 9.00
CA THR A 67 -7.06 -5.72 9.69
C THR A 67 -7.66 -5.56 11.09
N GLU A 68 -8.77 -6.23 11.36
CA GLU A 68 -9.44 -6.17 12.66
C GLU A 68 -8.59 -6.79 13.79
N VAL A 69 -7.86 -7.87 13.48
CA VAL A 69 -7.05 -8.61 14.46
C VAL A 69 -5.69 -8.92 13.88
N PHE A 70 -4.63 -8.37 14.49
CA PHE A 70 -3.25 -8.72 14.20
C PHE A 70 -2.60 -9.33 15.45
N ARG A 71 -2.02 -10.52 15.32
CA ARG A 71 -1.38 -11.24 16.44
C ARG A 71 -0.10 -11.93 15.99
N VAL A 72 0.87 -12.01 16.90
CA VAL A 72 2.07 -12.83 16.71
C VAL A 72 1.65 -14.30 16.72
N LYS A 73 2.13 -15.07 15.73
CA LYS A 73 1.88 -16.51 15.66
C LYS A 73 2.75 -17.21 16.73
N ASN A 74 2.13 -18.03 17.58
CA ASN A 74 2.81 -18.89 18.55
C ASN A 74 3.67 -19.96 17.87
#